data_AF-A0A8J6VDE9-F1
#
_entry.id   AF-A0A8J6VDE9-F1
#
_cell.length_a   1.000
_cell.length_b   1.000
_cell.length_c   1.000
_cell.angle_alpha   90.00
_cell.angle_beta   90.00
_cell.angle_gamma   90.00
#
_symmetry.space_group_name_H-M   'P 1'
#
loop_
_entity.id
_entity.type
_entity.pdbx_description
1 polymer ?
#
loop_
_entity_poly.entity_id
_entity_poly.type
_entity_poly.pdbx_seq_one_letter_code
_entity_poly.pdbx_strand_id
1 'polypeptide(L)'
;MFTGSETATTSLIALVAFGILGWGFYRAKPFGKLGIYAWLQSVVLMAPWLLFFGLFAAGIYINLVGILFMLVASAGLYIFIGKKLRAAGQDAILREQVVKMIQESNPTENKSEEDIETPQTPTDGLNRVTSEVVPIPDEDLKSIQGIFGIDTFFATETISYQEGAIFRGNLRGEPDAVHSRLTANLEERLGDRYRLFLVENPEEKPVVIVLPSSNDPQKATLTQKLLAGVLFIATIASSLETAGLFLGFDFFNNLSRYKEVLPISLGIWTVLIAHEIGHWLLARRHKIRLSLPFFIPSGQIGAFGAITRFESLLPNRQVLFDISLAGPATGGIISLLMLIAGLILSHEGSLFQVPSQFFQGSILVGTLARVVLGSALQQTLVDVHPLTIIGWLGLVVSAFNLMPAGQLDGGRIVQAIYGRQIARRATVATLILLGIISIVNPANPLLLYWGIVILFLQRSLERPSLNEISEPDDARAALGLLALFLMVATLLPLTPGLAGSLGIGG
;
A
#
# COMPACT_ATOMS: atom_id res chain seq x y z
N MET A 1 14.94 8.61 32.79
CA MET A 1 16.40 8.78 32.60
C MET A 1 16.82 7.74 31.56
N PHE A 2 17.13 8.14 30.33
CA PHE A 2 17.47 7.19 29.26
C PHE A 2 18.78 6.48 29.59
N THR A 3 18.87 5.17 29.29
CA THR A 3 20.14 4.46 29.26
C THR A 3 20.96 4.97 28.07
N GLY A 4 22.26 5.15 28.23
CA GLY A 4 23.13 5.75 27.20
C GLY A 4 23.08 5.05 25.82
N SER A 5 22.62 3.80 25.77
CA SER A 5 22.47 3.01 24.53
C SER A 5 21.27 3.45 23.67
N GLU A 6 20.14 3.87 24.25
CA GLU A 6 18.95 4.26 23.48
C GLU A 6 19.13 5.62 22.79
N THR A 7 19.76 6.57 23.49
CA THR A 7 20.18 7.87 22.92
C THR A 7 21.25 7.70 21.84
N ALA A 8 22.18 6.76 22.01
CA ALA A 8 23.20 6.49 20.99
C ALA A 8 22.58 5.90 19.71
N THR A 9 21.62 4.98 19.85
CA THR A 9 20.96 4.33 18.71
C THR A 9 20.09 5.32 17.93
N THR A 10 19.30 6.13 18.61
CA THR A 10 18.49 7.19 17.97
C THR A 10 19.35 8.27 17.31
N SER A 11 20.45 8.68 17.96
CA SER A 11 21.42 9.62 17.37
C SER A 11 22.08 9.05 16.12
N LEU A 12 22.45 7.76 16.13
CA LEU A 12 23.03 7.08 14.97
C LEU A 12 22.05 7.03 13.78
N ILE A 13 20.78 6.69 14.04
CA ILE A 13 19.72 6.69 13.02
C ILE A 13 19.54 8.09 12.42
N ALA A 14 19.51 9.13 13.26
CA ALA A 14 19.43 10.52 12.79
C ALA A 14 20.63 10.89 11.90
N LEU A 15 21.84 10.52 12.31
CA LEU A 15 23.08 10.78 11.57
C LEU A 15 23.08 10.09 10.20
N VAL A 16 22.66 8.81 10.15
CA VAL A 16 22.48 8.07 8.90
C VAL A 16 21.43 8.72 8.01
N ALA A 17 20.31 9.15 8.57
CA ALA A 17 19.25 9.80 7.80
C ALA A 17 19.68 11.16 7.22
N PHE A 18 20.42 11.98 7.98
CA PHE A 18 21.04 13.20 7.46
C PHE A 18 22.08 12.90 6.39
N GLY A 19 22.85 11.81 6.54
CA GLY A 19 23.78 11.32 5.52
C GLY A 19 23.08 10.93 4.22
N ILE A 20 21.95 10.21 4.31
CA ILE A 20 21.11 9.84 3.15
C ILE A 20 20.54 11.09 2.48
N LEU A 21 20.06 12.07 3.24
CA LEU A 21 19.57 13.33 2.69
C LEU A 21 20.67 14.13 2.00
N GLY A 22 21.87 14.20 2.59
CA GLY A 22 23.04 14.87 2.00
C GLY A 22 23.52 14.19 0.72
N TRP A 23 23.58 12.86 0.71
CA TRP A 23 23.85 12.08 -0.49
C TRP A 23 22.78 12.31 -1.56
N GLY A 24 21.50 12.31 -1.16
CA GLY A 24 20.38 12.60 -2.03
C GLY A 24 20.51 13.97 -2.71
N PHE A 25 20.97 14.98 -1.98
CA PHE A 25 21.22 16.32 -2.52
C PHE A 25 22.34 16.29 -3.56
N TYR A 26 23.45 15.62 -3.25
CA TYR A 26 24.57 15.48 -4.18
C TYR A 26 24.15 14.77 -5.48
N ARG A 27 23.34 13.71 -5.38
CA ARG A 27 22.79 12.99 -6.54
C ARG A 27 21.77 13.80 -7.33
N ALA A 28 21.05 14.70 -6.67
CA ALA A 28 20.02 15.54 -7.29
C ALA A 28 20.58 16.77 -8.02
N LYS A 29 21.72 17.31 -7.55
CA LYS A 29 22.37 18.50 -8.10
C LYS A 29 22.63 18.48 -9.63
N PRO A 30 23.04 17.36 -10.27
CA PRO A 30 23.24 17.28 -11.71
C PRO A 30 21.96 17.49 -12.53
N PHE A 31 20.79 17.20 -11.96
CA PHE A 31 19.49 17.35 -12.63
C PHE A 31 18.91 18.79 -12.51
N GLY A 32 19.72 19.75 -12.05
CA GLY A 32 19.36 21.17 -11.98
C GLY A 32 18.16 21.46 -11.09
N LYS A 33 17.28 22.38 -11.51
CA LYS A 33 16.09 22.78 -10.73
C LYS A 33 15.13 21.62 -10.49
N LEU A 34 14.99 20.73 -11.47
CA LEU A 34 14.10 19.56 -11.39
C LEU A 34 14.57 18.60 -10.28
N GLY A 35 15.85 18.25 -10.29
CA GLY A 35 16.45 17.40 -9.25
C GLY A 35 16.33 18.01 -7.86
N ILE A 36 16.61 19.31 -7.73
CA ILE A 36 16.53 19.99 -6.43
C ILE A 36 15.10 19.99 -5.88
N TYR A 37 14.09 20.22 -6.72
CA TYR A 37 12.69 20.14 -6.26
C TYR A 37 12.28 18.72 -5.88
N ALA A 38 12.70 17.69 -6.63
CA ALA A 38 12.43 16.29 -6.28
C ALA A 38 13.12 15.88 -4.96
N TRP A 39 14.35 16.34 -4.75
CA TRP A 39 15.05 16.15 -3.48
C TRP A 39 14.35 16.88 -2.33
N LEU A 40 13.99 18.15 -2.51
CA LEU A 40 13.32 18.95 -1.48
C LEU A 40 11.96 18.34 -1.11
N GLN A 41 11.24 17.80 -2.08
CA GLN A 41 9.98 17.08 -1.88
C GLN A 41 10.19 15.84 -0.99
N SER A 42 11.28 15.07 -1.23
CA SER A 42 11.68 13.95 -0.36
C SER A 42 12.08 14.41 1.05
N VAL A 43 12.83 15.51 1.17
CA VAL A 43 13.24 16.08 2.47
C VAL A 43 12.02 16.49 3.29
N VAL A 44 11.07 17.18 2.68
CA VAL A 44 9.85 17.66 3.34
C VAL A 44 9.01 16.50 3.84
N LEU A 45 8.96 15.40 3.09
CA LEU A 45 8.30 14.16 3.51
C LEU A 45 8.96 13.52 4.74
N MET A 46 10.29 13.54 4.80
CA MET A 46 11.06 12.98 5.92
C MET A 46 11.19 13.93 7.12
N ALA A 47 10.97 15.23 6.92
CA ALA A 47 11.19 16.25 7.93
C ALA A 47 10.38 16.04 9.21
N PRO A 48 9.06 15.75 9.20
CA PRO A 48 8.30 15.48 10.43
C PRO A 48 8.90 14.35 11.26
N TRP A 49 9.39 13.31 10.59
CA TRP A 49 9.99 12.15 11.25
C TRP A 49 11.34 12.48 11.87
N LEU A 50 12.23 13.14 11.11
CA LEU A 50 13.54 13.53 11.62
C LEU A 50 13.44 14.50 12.78
N LEU A 51 12.48 15.41 12.70
CA LEU A 51 12.25 16.42 13.73
C LEU A 51 11.61 15.78 14.96
N PHE A 52 10.64 14.86 14.80
CA PHE A 52 10.07 14.08 15.89
C PHE A 52 11.13 13.22 16.60
N PHE A 53 11.86 12.38 15.87
CA PHE A 53 12.86 11.49 16.45
C PHE A 53 14.09 12.25 16.98
N GLY A 54 14.46 13.37 16.35
CA GLY A 54 15.55 14.23 16.81
C GLY A 54 15.21 14.95 18.12
N LEU A 55 14.01 15.55 18.21
CA LEU A 55 13.54 16.15 19.46
C LEU A 55 13.36 15.09 20.55
N PHE A 56 12.85 13.92 20.18
CA PHE A 56 12.74 12.78 21.08
C PHE A 56 14.10 12.35 21.65
N ALA A 57 15.15 12.26 20.82
CA ALA A 57 16.51 11.95 21.26
C ALA A 57 17.09 13.05 22.18
N ALA A 58 16.70 14.31 21.98
CA ALA A 58 17.05 15.43 22.84
C ALA A 58 16.22 15.51 24.13
N GLY A 59 15.29 14.56 24.36
CA GLY A 59 14.39 14.56 25.51
C GLY A 59 13.26 15.61 25.44
N ILE A 60 13.02 16.18 24.26
CA ILE A 60 11.94 17.15 24.01
C ILE A 60 10.75 16.42 23.39
N TYR A 61 9.63 16.38 24.12
CA TYR A 61 8.44 15.66 23.68
C TYR A 61 7.43 16.61 23.05
N ILE A 62 6.95 16.26 21.86
CA ILE A 62 5.90 16.99 21.17
C ILE A 62 4.57 16.27 21.44
N ASN A 63 3.52 17.01 21.75
CA ASN A 63 2.17 16.45 21.89
C ASN A 63 1.60 16.01 20.54
N LEU A 64 0.56 15.18 20.55
CA LEU A 64 -0.08 14.67 19.33
C LEU A 64 -0.52 15.79 18.39
N VAL A 65 -1.01 16.90 18.93
CA VAL A 65 -1.43 18.07 18.14
C VAL A 65 -0.25 18.67 17.37
N GLY A 66 0.92 18.79 18.00
CA GLY A 66 2.13 19.28 17.35
C GLY A 66 2.68 18.31 16.30
N ILE A 67 2.59 17.00 16.55
CA ILE A 67 2.98 15.97 15.56
C ILE A 67 2.03 16.03 14.35
N LEU A 68 0.72 16.08 14.58
CA LEU A 68 -0.29 16.17 13.53
C LEU A 68 -0.13 17.46 12.72
N PHE A 69 0.13 18.59 13.40
CA PHE A 69 0.41 19.86 12.74
C PHE A 69 1.65 19.78 11.85
N MET A 70 2.75 19.17 12.33
CA MET A 70 3.95 18.96 11.50
C MET A 70 3.66 18.11 10.26
N LEU A 71 2.87 17.04 10.40
CA LEU A 71 2.47 16.20 9.28
C LEU A 71 1.60 16.96 8.29
N VAL A 72 0.61 17.72 8.75
CA VAL A 72 -0.25 18.53 7.88
C VAL A 72 0.53 19.65 7.18
N ALA A 73 1.42 20.34 7.90
CA ALA A 73 2.28 21.38 7.34
C ALA A 73 3.26 20.80 6.31
N SER A 74 3.88 19.66 6.61
CA SER A 74 4.73 18.93 5.67
C SER A 74 3.95 18.47 4.44
N ALA A 75 2.74 17.92 4.60
CA ALA A 75 1.89 17.55 3.48
C ALA A 75 1.52 18.75 2.60
N GLY A 76 1.17 19.90 3.19
CA GLY A 76 0.93 21.13 2.46
C GLY A 76 2.15 21.62 1.67
N LEU A 77 3.33 21.57 2.29
CA LEU A 77 4.59 21.96 1.65
C LEU A 77 5.01 20.96 0.56
N TYR A 78 4.76 19.67 0.76
CA TYR A 78 4.96 18.60 -0.22
C TYR A 78 4.12 18.84 -1.47
N ILE A 79 2.81 19.10 -1.31
CA ILE A 79 1.90 19.43 -2.41
C ILE A 79 2.37 20.70 -3.14
N PHE A 80 2.80 21.72 -2.40
CA PHE A 80 3.29 22.97 -2.99
C PHE A 80 4.55 22.76 -3.85
N ILE A 81 5.51 21.96 -3.36
CA ILE A 81 6.74 21.65 -4.10
C ILE A 81 6.44 20.72 -5.27
N GLY A 82 5.56 19.73 -5.11
CA GLY A 82 5.12 18.83 -6.18
C GLY A 82 4.52 19.59 -7.37
N LYS A 83 3.68 20.60 -7.10
CA LYS A 83 3.17 21.49 -8.15
C LYS A 83 4.29 22.23 -8.91
N LYS A 84 5.32 22.72 -8.20
CA LYS A 84 6.48 23.37 -8.84
C LYS A 84 7.36 22.39 -9.61
N LEU A 85 7.53 21.18 -9.10
CA LEU A 85 8.29 20.12 -9.75
C LEU A 85 7.65 19.74 -11.09
N ARG A 86 6.33 19.55 -11.13
CA ARG A 86 5.61 19.23 -12.39
C ARG A 86 5.69 20.36 -13.41
N ALA A 87 5.53 21.61 -12.98
CA ALA A 87 5.70 22.77 -13.86
C ALA A 87 7.12 22.80 -14.46
N ALA A 88 8.15 22.56 -13.64
CA ALA A 88 9.53 22.48 -14.11
C ALA A 88 9.80 21.25 -15.00
N GLY A 89 9.07 20.15 -14.81
CA GLY A 89 9.13 18.93 -15.63
C GLY A 89 8.53 19.15 -17.02
N GLN A 90 7.37 19.79 -17.10
CA GLN A 90 6.77 20.16 -18.38
C GLN A 90 7.68 21.11 -19.18
N ASP A 91 8.30 22.10 -18.51
CA ASP A 91 9.28 23.00 -19.14
C ASP A 91 10.53 22.27 -19.65
N ALA A 92 11.00 21.25 -18.92
CA ALA A 92 12.16 20.45 -19.31
C ALA A 92 11.85 19.56 -20.52
N ILE A 93 10.68 18.92 -20.53
CA ILE A 93 10.20 18.11 -21.67
C ILE A 93 10.02 18.99 -22.91
N LEU A 94 9.44 20.19 -22.77
CA LEU A 94 9.31 21.15 -23.87
C LEU A 94 10.68 21.57 -24.42
N ARG A 95 11.66 21.84 -23.54
CA ARG A 95 13.03 22.18 -23.96
C ARG A 95 13.71 21.03 -24.68
N GLU A 96 13.57 19.80 -24.20
CA GLU A 96 14.14 18.62 -24.85
C GLU A 96 13.49 18.37 -26.22
N GLN A 97 12.17 18.59 -26.32
CA GLN A 97 11.44 18.54 -27.60
C GLN A 97 11.93 19.61 -28.57
N VAL A 98 12.12 20.86 -28.12
CA VAL A 98 12.64 21.96 -28.94
C VAL A 98 14.09 21.68 -29.38
N VAL A 99 14.95 21.15 -28.48
CA VAL A 99 16.33 20.77 -28.83
C VAL A 99 16.34 19.63 -29.85
N LYS A 100 15.48 18.61 -29.71
CA LYS A 100 15.34 17.53 -30.70
C LYS A 100 14.82 18.04 -32.04
N MET A 101 13.84 18.95 -32.05
CA MET A 101 13.37 19.60 -33.29
C MET A 101 14.49 20.42 -33.96
N ILE A 102 15.33 21.12 -33.19
CA ILE A 102 16.49 21.88 -33.71
C ILE A 102 17.57 20.92 -34.25
N GLN A 103 17.78 19.76 -33.62
CA GLN A 103 18.69 18.73 -34.11
C GLN A 103 18.17 18.02 -35.37
N GLU A 104 16.86 17.80 -35.48
CA GLU A 104 16.22 17.22 -36.66
C GLU A 104 16.12 18.21 -37.85
N SER A 105 16.23 19.53 -37.59
CA SER A 105 16.18 20.57 -38.63
C SER A 105 17.55 21.06 -39.14
N ASN A 106 18.66 20.56 -38.58
CA ASN A 106 20.02 20.85 -39.06
C ASN A 106 20.69 19.57 -39.61
N PRO A 107 20.61 19.29 -40.92
CA PRO A 107 21.39 18.23 -41.53
C PRO A 107 22.77 18.77 -41.89
N THR A 108 23.78 18.53 -41.06
CA THR A 108 25.18 18.55 -41.54
C THR A 108 26.09 17.65 -40.72
N GLU A 109 26.53 16.59 -41.40
CA GLU A 109 27.80 15.86 -41.28
C GLU A 109 28.25 15.29 -39.91
N ASN A 110 28.13 13.97 -39.78
CA ASN A 110 29.34 13.16 -39.90
C ASN A 110 28.99 11.72 -40.32
N LYS A 111 29.39 11.38 -41.55
CA LYS A 111 29.61 10.02 -42.00
C LYS A 111 31.02 9.61 -41.57
N SER A 112 31.15 8.41 -41.03
CA SER A 112 32.34 7.58 -41.21
C SER A 112 31.87 6.13 -41.25
N GLU A 113 32.12 5.54 -42.42
CA GLU A 113 32.05 4.12 -42.73
C GLU A 113 33.02 3.33 -41.83
N GLU A 114 32.65 2.10 -41.47
CA GLU A 114 33.51 0.92 -41.61
C GLU A 114 32.74 -0.37 -41.22
N ASP A 115 32.53 -1.17 -42.26
CA ASP A 115 32.76 -2.61 -42.38
C ASP A 115 32.04 -3.71 -41.57
N ILE A 116 31.73 -4.72 -42.39
CA ILE A 116 31.10 -6.01 -42.17
C ILE A 116 32.09 -6.96 -41.49
N GLU A 117 31.67 -7.68 -40.45
CA GLU A 117 32.12 -9.06 -40.22
C GLU A 117 31.18 -9.82 -39.26
N THR A 118 30.62 -10.92 -39.76
CA THR A 118 30.00 -12.01 -38.98
C THR A 118 31.05 -12.78 -38.17
N PRO A 119 30.64 -13.38 -37.03
CA PRO A 119 30.97 -14.79 -36.84
C PRO A 119 29.82 -15.65 -36.30
N GLN A 120 29.81 -16.92 -36.72
CA GLN A 120 28.90 -17.98 -36.31
C GLN A 120 29.35 -18.72 -35.03
N THR A 121 28.34 -19.28 -34.31
CA THR A 121 28.28 -20.51 -33.48
C THR A 121 28.97 -20.60 -32.09
N PRO A 122 28.55 -21.50 -31.15
CA PRO A 122 27.50 -22.54 -31.20
C PRO A 122 26.51 -22.58 -29.99
N THR A 123 25.54 -23.49 -30.13
CA THR A 123 24.53 -24.03 -29.18
C THR A 123 24.97 -24.23 -27.73
N ASP A 124 24.07 -23.95 -26.79
CA ASP A 124 23.90 -24.81 -25.62
C ASP A 124 22.44 -24.88 -25.16
N GLY A 125 21.99 -26.10 -24.89
CA GLY A 125 20.60 -26.45 -24.68
C GLY A 125 20.16 -26.28 -23.22
N LEU A 126 18.95 -25.76 -23.02
CA LEU A 126 18.16 -26.13 -21.86
C LEU A 126 16.68 -26.23 -22.25
N ASN A 127 16.19 -27.46 -22.24
CA ASN A 127 14.80 -27.85 -22.38
C ASN A 127 13.88 -26.94 -21.54
N ARG A 128 13.15 -26.05 -22.20
CA ARG A 128 11.92 -25.49 -21.66
C ARG A 128 10.78 -26.19 -22.37
N VAL A 129 9.99 -26.91 -21.57
CA VAL A 129 8.67 -27.41 -21.96
C VAL A 129 7.86 -26.21 -22.42
N THR A 130 7.81 -25.99 -23.74
CA THR A 130 6.95 -25.01 -24.37
C THR A 130 5.56 -25.59 -24.39
N SER A 131 4.69 -25.12 -23.50
CA SER A 131 3.27 -25.02 -23.87
C SER A 131 3.24 -24.23 -25.18
N GLU A 132 2.64 -24.80 -26.23
CA GLU A 132 2.47 -24.14 -27.52
C GLU A 132 1.60 -22.89 -27.31
N VAL A 133 2.26 -21.79 -27.01
CA VAL A 133 1.65 -20.46 -26.99
C VAL A 133 1.44 -20.09 -28.45
N VAL A 134 0.18 -20.09 -28.89
CA VAL A 134 -0.16 -19.63 -30.23
C VAL A 134 0.08 -18.12 -30.27
N PRO A 135 1.01 -17.62 -31.12
CA PRO A 135 1.27 -16.19 -31.23
C PRO A 135 0.06 -15.46 -31.84
N ILE A 136 -0.01 -14.13 -31.64
CA ILE A 136 -1.04 -13.29 -32.27
C ILE A 136 -1.05 -13.55 -33.79
N PRO A 137 -2.24 -13.75 -34.42
CA PRO A 137 -2.34 -13.84 -35.87
C PRO A 137 -1.69 -12.65 -36.57
N ASP A 138 -0.91 -12.88 -37.64
CA ASP A 138 -0.14 -11.81 -38.30
C ASP A 138 -1.01 -10.65 -38.80
N GLU A 139 -2.27 -10.91 -39.15
CA GLU A 139 -3.25 -9.89 -39.54
C GLU A 139 -3.65 -8.96 -38.37
N ASP A 140 -3.90 -9.54 -37.20
CA ASP A 140 -4.22 -8.81 -35.97
C ASP A 140 -2.98 -8.01 -35.53
N LEU A 141 -1.77 -8.57 -35.64
CA LEU A 141 -0.52 -7.90 -35.29
C LEU A 141 -0.26 -6.67 -36.17
N LYS A 142 -0.47 -6.76 -37.49
CA LYS A 142 -0.39 -5.61 -38.40
C LYS A 142 -1.44 -4.54 -38.06
N SER A 143 -2.65 -4.96 -37.71
CA SER A 143 -3.73 -4.06 -37.31
C SER A 143 -3.38 -3.29 -36.03
N ILE A 144 -2.79 -3.98 -35.04
CA ILE A 144 -2.27 -3.38 -33.81
C ILE A 144 -1.11 -2.41 -34.12
N GLN A 145 -0.14 -2.79 -34.94
CA GLN A 145 0.97 -1.90 -35.30
C GLN A 145 0.48 -0.60 -35.95
N GLY A 146 -0.61 -0.67 -36.71
CA GLY A 146 -1.22 0.49 -37.36
C GLY A 146 -1.98 1.44 -36.44
N ILE A 147 -2.14 1.16 -35.14
CA ILE A 147 -2.74 2.10 -34.16
C ILE A 147 -1.73 3.13 -33.64
N PHE A 148 -0.44 2.82 -33.77
CA PHE A 148 0.66 3.66 -33.32
C PHE A 148 0.91 4.82 -34.28
N GLY A 149 1.15 6.01 -33.74
CA GLY A 149 1.30 7.23 -34.52
C GLY A 149 2.32 8.20 -33.92
N ILE A 150 2.68 9.21 -34.71
CA ILE A 150 3.72 10.20 -34.35
C ILE A 150 3.33 10.99 -33.09
N ASP A 151 2.03 11.24 -32.90
CA ASP A 151 1.49 12.02 -31.78
C ASP A 151 0.99 11.17 -30.61
N THR A 152 1.23 9.85 -30.63
CA THR A 152 0.77 8.92 -29.58
C THR A 152 1.92 8.10 -29.00
N PHE A 153 2.35 7.05 -29.70
CA PHE A 153 3.42 6.18 -29.28
C PHE A 153 4.19 5.72 -30.52
N PHE A 154 5.49 5.94 -30.53
CA PHE A 154 6.36 5.54 -31.62
C PHE A 154 7.02 4.21 -31.29
N ALA A 155 6.47 3.11 -31.82
CA ALA A 155 7.00 1.76 -31.62
C ALA A 155 8.29 1.56 -32.42
N THR A 156 9.38 1.22 -31.74
CA THR A 156 10.70 0.93 -32.33
C THR A 156 10.96 -0.56 -32.48
N GLU A 157 10.36 -1.38 -31.61
CA GLU A 157 10.59 -2.83 -31.58
C GLU A 157 9.29 -3.54 -31.20
N THR A 158 9.00 -4.66 -31.85
CA THR A 158 7.88 -5.55 -31.54
C THR A 158 8.43 -6.89 -31.07
N ILE A 159 8.03 -7.33 -29.89
CA ILE A 159 8.45 -8.59 -29.28
C ILE A 159 7.20 -9.43 -29.01
N SER A 160 7.11 -10.63 -29.58
CA SER A 160 6.02 -11.56 -29.27
C SER A 160 6.10 -12.01 -27.82
N TYR A 161 4.97 -11.96 -27.10
CA TYR A 161 4.92 -12.27 -25.67
C TYR A 161 3.63 -12.99 -25.31
N GLN A 162 3.74 -14.26 -24.93
CA GLN A 162 2.57 -15.12 -24.69
C GLN A 162 1.65 -15.10 -25.93
N GLU A 163 0.32 -15.05 -25.72
CA GLU A 163 -0.70 -14.86 -26.76
C GLU A 163 -0.81 -13.38 -27.21
N GLY A 164 0.18 -12.56 -26.84
CA GLY A 164 0.20 -11.12 -26.97
C GLY A 164 1.46 -10.57 -27.66
N ALA A 165 1.60 -9.25 -27.66
CA ALA A 165 2.78 -8.55 -28.18
C ALA A 165 3.19 -7.39 -27.28
N ILE A 166 4.50 -7.20 -27.15
CA ILE A 166 5.13 -6.09 -26.45
C ILE A 166 5.72 -5.15 -27.49
N PHE A 167 5.35 -3.88 -27.43
CA PHE A 167 5.83 -2.81 -28.29
C PHE A 167 6.69 -1.87 -27.47
N ARG A 168 8.01 -1.90 -27.70
CA ARG A 168 8.93 -0.93 -27.12
C ARG A 168 8.98 0.31 -27.99
N GLY A 169 9.13 1.46 -27.37
CA GLY A 169 9.06 2.72 -28.11
C GLY A 169 9.09 3.93 -27.20
N ASN A 170 8.78 5.07 -27.78
CA ASN A 170 8.72 6.35 -27.08
C ASN A 170 7.29 6.84 -27.00
N LEU A 171 6.84 7.13 -25.79
CA LEU A 171 5.56 7.79 -25.54
C LEU A 171 5.63 9.26 -25.99
N ARG A 172 4.64 9.70 -26.75
CA ARG A 172 4.55 11.06 -27.32
C ARG A 172 3.28 11.72 -26.78
N GLY A 173 3.40 12.38 -25.64
CA GLY A 173 2.30 13.12 -24.99
C GLY A 173 1.97 12.64 -23.58
N GLU A 174 0.88 13.18 -23.03
CA GLU A 174 0.37 12.83 -21.69
C GLU A 174 -0.14 11.37 -21.67
N PRO A 175 0.31 10.52 -20.72
CA PRO A 175 0.02 9.08 -20.75
C PRO A 175 -1.47 8.72 -20.76
N ASP A 176 -2.31 9.42 -19.99
CA ASP A 176 -3.76 9.16 -19.95
C ASP A 176 -4.44 9.44 -21.30
N ALA A 177 -4.05 10.54 -21.96
CA ALA A 177 -4.61 10.93 -23.25
C ALA A 177 -4.15 9.98 -24.36
N VAL A 178 -2.88 9.59 -24.34
CA VAL A 178 -2.32 8.62 -25.29
C VAL A 178 -2.96 7.25 -25.10
N HIS A 179 -3.05 6.75 -23.88
CA HIS A 179 -3.69 5.46 -23.58
C HIS A 179 -5.14 5.43 -24.08
N SER A 180 -5.93 6.46 -23.75
CA SER A 180 -7.34 6.54 -24.18
C SER A 180 -7.49 6.52 -25.70
N ARG A 181 -6.64 7.24 -26.44
CA ARG A 181 -6.64 7.24 -27.92
C ARG A 181 -6.24 5.88 -28.49
N LEU A 182 -5.17 5.28 -27.98
CA LEU A 182 -4.70 3.97 -28.44
C LEU A 182 -5.74 2.87 -28.16
N THR A 183 -6.39 2.90 -26.99
CA THR A 183 -7.47 1.97 -26.66
C THR A 183 -8.67 2.15 -27.59
N ALA A 184 -9.11 3.38 -27.86
CA ALA A 184 -10.20 3.63 -28.79
C ALA A 184 -9.89 3.12 -30.21
N ASN A 185 -8.67 3.39 -30.72
CA ASN A 185 -8.23 2.91 -32.03
C ASN A 185 -8.14 1.38 -32.09
N LEU A 186 -7.73 0.74 -31.00
CA LEU A 186 -7.66 -0.72 -30.90
C LEU A 186 -9.07 -1.33 -30.92
N GLU A 187 -10.00 -0.76 -30.16
CA GLU A 187 -11.39 -1.20 -30.11
C GLU A 187 -12.11 -0.99 -31.45
N GLU A 188 -11.82 0.09 -32.17
CA GLU A 188 -12.40 0.33 -33.50
C GLU A 188 -11.95 -0.72 -34.52
N ARG A 189 -10.69 -1.16 -34.47
CA ARG A 189 -10.13 -2.10 -35.45
C ARG A 189 -10.36 -3.57 -35.12
N LEU A 190 -10.26 -3.94 -33.84
CA LEU A 190 -10.23 -5.34 -33.39
C LEU A 190 -11.31 -5.65 -32.34
N GLY A 191 -12.18 -4.69 -32.03
CA GLY A 191 -13.24 -4.85 -31.04
C GLY A 191 -12.70 -5.16 -29.66
N ASP A 192 -13.44 -6.01 -28.93
CA ASP A 192 -13.13 -6.38 -27.55
C ASP A 192 -12.13 -7.55 -27.41
N ARG A 193 -11.45 -7.93 -28.51
CA ARG A 193 -10.57 -9.11 -28.55
C ARG A 193 -9.25 -8.90 -27.79
N TYR A 194 -8.80 -7.66 -27.68
CA TYR A 194 -7.50 -7.31 -27.11
C TYR A 194 -7.61 -6.17 -26.10
N ARG A 195 -6.71 -6.18 -25.12
CA ARG A 195 -6.52 -5.14 -24.11
C ARG A 195 -5.15 -4.53 -24.23
N LEU A 196 -5.10 -3.20 -24.15
CA LEU A 196 -3.87 -2.43 -24.21
C LEU A 196 -3.45 -1.99 -22.81
N PHE A 197 -2.25 -2.40 -22.41
CA PHE A 197 -1.59 -2.02 -21.18
C PHE A 197 -0.44 -1.08 -21.51
N LEU A 198 -0.42 0.09 -20.86
CA LEU A 198 0.67 1.03 -20.90
C LEU A 198 1.42 0.95 -19.56
N VAL A 199 2.60 0.35 -19.60
CA VAL A 199 3.39 0.00 -18.40
C VAL A 199 4.84 0.40 -18.55
N GLU A 200 5.56 0.46 -17.44
CA GLU A 200 7.01 0.69 -17.43
C GLU A 200 7.77 -0.64 -17.53
N ASN A 201 8.82 -0.67 -18.34
CA ASN A 201 9.76 -1.79 -18.37
C ASN A 201 10.73 -1.72 -17.16
N PRO A 202 11.59 -2.74 -16.97
CA PRO A 202 12.59 -2.72 -15.89
C PRO A 202 13.61 -1.56 -15.96
N GLU A 203 13.75 -0.93 -17.13
CA GLU A 203 14.59 0.26 -17.37
C GLU A 203 13.81 1.59 -17.18
N GLU A 204 12.61 1.56 -16.60
CA GLU A 204 11.74 2.72 -16.37
C GLU A 204 11.33 3.46 -17.67
N LYS A 205 11.29 2.75 -18.79
CA LYS A 205 10.81 3.26 -20.08
C LYS A 205 9.38 2.81 -20.38
N PRO A 206 8.56 3.67 -21.02
CA PRO A 206 7.20 3.34 -21.40
C PRO A 206 7.16 2.23 -22.45
N VAL A 207 6.32 1.23 -22.24
CA VAL A 207 6.10 0.10 -23.15
C VAL A 207 4.61 -0.19 -23.25
N VAL A 208 4.16 -0.48 -24.46
CA VAL A 208 2.78 -0.90 -24.71
C VAL A 208 2.75 -2.42 -24.81
N ILE A 209 1.89 -3.05 -24.01
CA ILE A 209 1.67 -4.50 -24.05
C ILE A 209 0.23 -4.74 -24.47
N VAL A 210 0.03 -5.56 -25.50
CA VAL A 210 -1.29 -5.95 -25.97
C VAL A 210 -1.50 -7.43 -25.69
N LEU A 211 -2.54 -7.73 -24.92
CA LEU A 211 -2.90 -9.10 -24.52
C LEU A 211 -4.33 -9.40 -24.94
N PRO A 212 -4.70 -10.67 -25.21
CA PRO A 212 -6.07 -11.03 -25.51
C PRO A 212 -6.98 -10.84 -24.28
N SER A 213 -8.24 -10.49 -24.51
CA SER A 213 -9.24 -10.29 -23.44
C SER A 213 -9.61 -11.58 -22.70
N SER A 214 -9.22 -12.76 -23.21
CA SER A 214 -9.27 -14.05 -22.48
C SER A 214 -8.49 -14.03 -21.17
N ASN A 215 -7.48 -13.15 -21.06
CA ASN A 215 -6.64 -12.98 -19.87
C ASN A 215 -7.24 -12.04 -18.81
N ASP A 216 -8.42 -11.46 -19.08
CA ASP A 216 -9.11 -10.59 -18.13
C ASP A 216 -9.40 -11.33 -16.81
N PRO A 217 -9.43 -10.62 -15.67
CA PRO A 217 -9.81 -11.22 -14.40
C PRO A 217 -11.17 -11.90 -14.50
N GLN A 218 -11.19 -13.21 -14.26
CA GLN A 218 -12.41 -14.00 -14.30
C GLN A 218 -13.23 -13.79 -13.02
N LYS A 219 -14.56 -13.88 -13.16
CA LYS A 219 -15.48 -13.86 -12.03
C LYS A 219 -15.24 -15.06 -11.12
N ALA A 220 -15.51 -14.90 -9.83
CA ALA A 220 -15.36 -15.98 -8.87
C ALA A 220 -16.19 -17.22 -9.28
N THR A 221 -15.55 -18.39 -9.25
CA THR A 221 -16.20 -19.68 -9.53
C THR A 221 -17.20 -20.04 -8.43
N LEU A 222 -18.12 -20.98 -8.70
CA LEU A 222 -19.07 -21.43 -7.68
C LEU A 222 -18.35 -21.96 -6.43
N THR A 223 -17.28 -22.74 -6.60
CA THR A 223 -16.46 -23.27 -5.50
C THR A 223 -15.82 -22.15 -4.68
N GLN A 224 -15.35 -21.09 -5.32
CA GLN A 224 -14.81 -19.92 -4.63
C GLN A 224 -15.89 -19.17 -3.86
N LYS A 225 -17.10 -19.02 -4.41
CA LYS A 225 -18.23 -18.42 -3.68
C LYS A 225 -18.65 -19.26 -2.47
N LEU A 226 -18.69 -20.58 -2.61
CA LEU A 226 -18.94 -21.50 -1.50
C LEU A 226 -17.86 -21.39 -0.43
N LEU A 227 -16.59 -21.36 -0.83
CA LEU A 227 -15.47 -21.15 0.10
C LEU A 227 -15.60 -19.81 0.84
N ALA A 228 -15.94 -18.72 0.14
CA ALA A 228 -16.19 -17.43 0.79
C ALA A 228 -17.32 -17.51 1.82
N GLY A 229 -18.40 -18.24 1.52
CA GLY A 229 -19.49 -18.49 2.46
C GLY A 229 -19.06 -19.31 3.69
N VAL A 230 -18.28 -20.37 3.50
CA VAL A 230 -17.72 -21.18 4.60
C VAL A 230 -16.80 -20.34 5.48
N LEU A 231 -15.91 -19.55 4.88
CA LEU A 231 -15.00 -18.68 5.60
C LEU A 231 -15.74 -17.57 6.35
N PHE A 232 -16.82 -17.03 5.79
CA PHE A 232 -17.69 -16.08 6.48
C PHE A 232 -18.31 -16.71 7.74
N ILE A 233 -18.88 -17.91 7.64
CA ILE A 233 -19.43 -18.64 8.80
C ILE A 233 -18.33 -18.96 9.82
N ALA A 234 -17.16 -19.41 9.37
CA ALA A 234 -16.02 -19.69 10.24
C ALA A 234 -15.57 -18.44 11.00
N THR A 235 -15.60 -17.28 10.35
CA THR A 235 -15.29 -16.00 10.97
C THR A 235 -16.34 -15.61 12.01
N ILE A 236 -17.60 -16.02 11.84
CA ILE A 236 -18.66 -15.73 12.82
C ILE A 236 -18.37 -16.54 14.07
N ALA A 237 -18.10 -17.83 13.86
CA ALA A 237 -17.76 -18.76 14.92
C ALA A 237 -16.50 -18.32 15.69
N SER A 238 -15.43 -17.92 15.00
CA SER A 238 -14.21 -17.43 15.66
C SER A 238 -14.41 -16.10 16.38
N SER A 239 -15.24 -15.19 15.84
CA SER A 239 -15.57 -13.92 16.52
C SER A 239 -16.41 -14.12 17.78
N LEU A 240 -17.28 -15.14 17.80
CA LEU A 240 -18.01 -15.55 19.00
C LEU A 240 -17.05 -16.16 20.03
N GLU A 241 -16.16 -17.05 19.59
CA GLU A 241 -15.17 -17.65 20.48
C GLU A 241 -14.24 -16.59 21.08
N THR A 242 -13.68 -15.70 20.28
CA THR A 242 -12.82 -14.62 20.78
C THR A 242 -13.55 -13.71 21.77
N ALA A 243 -14.83 -13.40 21.54
CA ALA A 243 -15.62 -12.63 22.50
C ALA A 243 -15.86 -13.41 23.81
N GLY A 244 -16.08 -14.72 23.76
CA GLY A 244 -16.12 -15.57 24.96
C GLY A 244 -14.80 -15.56 25.72
N LEU A 245 -13.67 -15.72 25.00
CA LEU A 245 -12.33 -15.71 25.58
C LEU A 245 -12.02 -14.37 26.27
N PHE A 246 -12.44 -13.24 25.70
CA PHE A 246 -12.32 -11.94 26.37
C PHE A 246 -13.13 -11.87 27.65
N LEU A 247 -14.29 -12.52 27.70
CA LEU A 247 -15.13 -12.64 28.90
C LEU A 247 -14.63 -13.74 29.87
N GLY A 248 -13.51 -14.40 29.56
CA GLY A 248 -12.88 -15.40 30.42
C GLY A 248 -13.50 -16.80 30.35
N PHE A 249 -14.22 -17.15 29.28
CA PHE A 249 -14.77 -18.49 29.09
C PHE A 249 -14.68 -18.98 27.64
N ASP A 250 -14.64 -20.29 27.45
CA ASP A 250 -14.73 -20.92 26.13
C ASP A 250 -16.20 -20.97 25.69
N PHE A 251 -16.52 -20.34 24.55
CA PHE A 251 -17.90 -20.20 24.09
C PHE A 251 -18.45 -21.51 23.52
N PHE A 252 -17.64 -22.29 22.79
CA PHE A 252 -18.07 -23.59 22.26
C PHE A 252 -18.43 -24.59 23.36
N ASN A 253 -17.80 -24.46 24.52
CA ASN A 253 -18.14 -25.24 25.71
C ASN A 253 -19.36 -24.69 26.49
N ASN A 254 -19.77 -23.44 26.27
CA ASN A 254 -20.82 -22.74 27.02
C ASN A 254 -21.84 -22.01 26.13
N LEU A 255 -22.41 -22.71 25.15
CA LEU A 255 -23.32 -22.13 24.14
C LEU A 255 -24.56 -21.42 24.73
N SER A 256 -24.96 -21.74 25.96
CA SER A 256 -26.07 -21.08 26.66
C SER A 256 -25.83 -19.59 26.93
N ARG A 257 -24.56 -19.15 26.99
CA ARG A 257 -24.15 -17.77 27.29
C ARG A 257 -24.02 -16.88 26.04
N TYR A 258 -24.59 -17.29 24.91
CA TYR A 258 -24.50 -16.53 23.65
C TYR A 258 -24.92 -15.06 23.76
N LYS A 259 -25.83 -14.72 24.68
CA LYS A 259 -26.31 -13.35 24.90
C LYS A 259 -25.20 -12.41 25.39
N GLU A 260 -24.21 -12.92 26.11
CA GLU A 260 -23.10 -12.13 26.65
C GLU A 260 -22.05 -11.83 25.56
N VAL A 261 -21.84 -12.80 24.67
CA VAL A 261 -20.83 -12.75 23.59
C VAL A 261 -21.32 -11.92 22.40
N LEU A 262 -22.61 -12.00 22.08
CA LEU A 262 -23.20 -11.42 20.89
C LEU A 262 -22.90 -9.93 20.69
N PRO A 263 -23.00 -9.03 21.71
CA PRO A 263 -22.72 -7.61 21.52
C PRO A 263 -21.27 -7.33 21.09
N ILE A 264 -20.31 -8.05 21.66
CA ILE A 264 -18.88 -7.87 21.34
C ILE A 264 -18.59 -8.36 19.93
N SER A 265 -19.07 -9.56 19.59
CA SER A 265 -18.91 -10.11 18.24
C SER A 265 -19.58 -9.22 17.19
N LEU A 266 -20.78 -8.70 17.45
CA LEU A 266 -21.44 -7.74 16.56
C LEU A 266 -20.61 -6.46 16.36
N GLY A 267 -19.94 -5.98 17.40
CA GLY A 267 -19.00 -4.86 17.30
C GLY A 267 -17.82 -5.16 16.36
N ILE A 268 -17.17 -6.32 16.54
CA ILE A 268 -16.08 -6.79 15.66
C ILE A 268 -16.58 -6.88 14.20
N TRP A 269 -17.74 -7.49 13.99
CA TRP A 269 -18.37 -7.62 12.67
C TRP A 269 -18.69 -6.28 12.02
N THR A 270 -19.16 -5.31 12.82
CA THR A 270 -19.47 -3.97 12.32
C THR A 270 -18.24 -3.32 11.71
N VAL A 271 -17.08 -3.45 12.35
CA VAL A 271 -15.83 -2.91 11.80
C VAL A 271 -15.43 -3.62 10.50
N LEU A 272 -15.45 -4.95 10.49
CA LEU A 272 -15.06 -5.75 9.32
C LEU A 272 -15.96 -5.48 8.11
N ILE A 273 -17.28 -5.44 8.33
CA ILE A 273 -18.26 -5.13 7.27
C ILE A 273 -18.08 -3.70 6.79
N ALA A 274 -17.86 -2.75 7.69
CA ALA A 274 -17.66 -1.36 7.28
C ALA A 274 -16.40 -1.16 6.43
N HIS A 275 -15.32 -1.87 6.75
CA HIS A 275 -14.12 -1.93 5.90
C HIS A 275 -14.47 -2.39 4.48
N GLU A 276 -15.17 -3.51 4.34
CA GLU A 276 -15.55 -4.03 3.03
C GLU A 276 -16.53 -3.10 2.29
N ILE A 277 -17.48 -2.48 3.00
CA ILE A 277 -18.38 -1.48 2.42
C ILE A 277 -17.59 -0.31 1.83
N GLY A 278 -16.50 0.11 2.49
CA GLY A 278 -15.59 1.14 1.98
C GLY A 278 -15.03 0.80 0.60
N HIS A 279 -14.48 -0.42 0.45
CA HIS A 279 -14.02 -0.91 -0.86
C HIS A 279 -15.15 -0.94 -1.89
N TRP A 280 -16.30 -1.51 -1.53
CA TRP A 280 -17.45 -1.67 -2.43
C TRP A 280 -18.02 -0.35 -2.92
N LEU A 281 -18.14 0.65 -2.04
CA LEU A 281 -18.68 1.96 -2.38
C LEU A 281 -17.81 2.64 -3.44
N LEU A 282 -16.49 2.61 -3.26
CA LEU A 282 -15.59 3.28 -4.19
C LEU A 282 -15.35 2.47 -5.47
N ALA A 283 -15.32 1.14 -5.38
CA ALA A 283 -15.31 0.28 -6.57
C ALA A 283 -16.55 0.52 -7.43
N ARG A 284 -17.75 0.63 -6.84
CA ARG A 284 -18.98 0.98 -7.56
C ARG A 284 -18.90 2.35 -8.23
N ARG A 285 -18.33 3.35 -7.55
CA ARG A 285 -18.11 4.69 -8.12
C ARG A 285 -17.20 4.65 -9.35
N HIS A 286 -16.17 3.81 -9.33
CA HIS A 286 -15.24 3.62 -10.46
C HIS A 286 -15.66 2.51 -11.44
N LYS A 287 -16.86 1.92 -11.28
CA LYS A 287 -17.36 0.81 -12.11
C LYS A 287 -16.45 -0.43 -12.13
N ILE A 288 -15.73 -0.66 -11.04
CA ILE A 288 -14.84 -1.81 -10.84
C ILE A 288 -15.61 -2.93 -10.16
N ARG A 289 -15.43 -4.16 -10.64
CA ARG A 289 -16.05 -5.36 -10.05
C ARG A 289 -15.10 -5.96 -9.02
N LEU A 290 -15.63 -6.19 -7.82
CA LEU A 290 -14.94 -6.88 -6.74
C LEU A 290 -15.56 -8.26 -6.52
N SER A 291 -14.74 -9.21 -6.09
CA SER A 291 -15.20 -10.52 -5.65
C SER A 291 -15.94 -10.43 -4.32
N LEU A 292 -16.60 -11.52 -3.93
CA LEU A 292 -17.00 -11.67 -2.53
C LEU A 292 -15.75 -11.67 -1.63
N PRO A 293 -15.81 -11.04 -0.45
CA PRO A 293 -14.71 -11.02 0.51
C PRO A 293 -14.47 -12.41 1.10
N PHE A 294 -13.22 -12.85 1.07
CA PHE A 294 -12.79 -14.07 1.75
C PHE A 294 -12.30 -13.70 3.15
N PHE A 295 -13.18 -13.76 4.14
CA PHE A 295 -12.82 -13.46 5.54
C PHE A 295 -11.81 -14.48 6.08
N ILE A 296 -10.83 -14.01 6.84
CA ILE A 296 -9.80 -14.87 7.44
C ILE A 296 -10.11 -15.00 8.94
N PRO A 297 -10.65 -16.15 9.40
CA PRO A 297 -10.95 -16.36 10.81
C PRO A 297 -9.67 -16.42 11.65
N SER A 298 -9.76 -15.92 12.89
CA SER A 298 -8.67 -15.94 13.86
C SER A 298 -9.18 -16.30 15.25
N GLY A 299 -8.54 -17.25 15.92
CA GLY A 299 -8.87 -17.57 17.31
C GLY A 299 -8.46 -16.49 18.31
N GLN A 300 -7.52 -15.62 17.95
CA GLN A 300 -6.95 -14.63 18.88
C GLN A 300 -7.68 -13.29 18.87
N ILE A 301 -8.09 -12.82 17.69
CA ILE A 301 -8.70 -11.49 17.49
C ILE A 301 -10.05 -11.56 16.76
N GLY A 302 -10.62 -12.75 16.61
CA GLY A 302 -11.87 -13.02 15.90
C GLY A 302 -11.67 -13.15 14.39
N ALA A 303 -11.10 -12.12 13.76
CA ALA A 303 -10.80 -12.12 12.32
C ALA A 303 -9.58 -11.24 12.01
N PHE A 304 -8.82 -11.60 10.97
CA PHE A 304 -7.73 -10.76 10.47
C PHE A 304 -8.16 -9.78 9.37
N GLY A 305 -9.44 -9.75 9.03
CA GLY A 305 -9.95 -9.01 7.88
C GLY A 305 -10.46 -9.94 6.78
N ALA A 306 -10.55 -9.42 5.56
CA ALA A 306 -10.92 -10.20 4.39
C ALA A 306 -10.00 -9.91 3.21
N ILE A 307 -9.87 -10.91 2.34
CA ILE A 307 -9.20 -10.76 1.05
C ILE A 307 -10.28 -10.50 0.01
N THR A 308 -10.27 -9.30 -0.58
CA THR A 308 -11.15 -8.93 -1.68
C THR A 308 -10.33 -8.77 -2.96
N ARG A 309 -10.74 -9.49 -4.02
CA ARG A 309 -10.03 -9.55 -5.30
C ARG A 309 -10.74 -8.70 -6.35
N PHE A 310 -9.98 -8.13 -7.28
CA PHE A 310 -10.54 -7.45 -8.45
C PHE A 310 -10.98 -8.47 -9.51
N GLU A 311 -12.24 -8.40 -9.93
CA GLU A 311 -12.83 -9.20 -11.03
C GLU A 311 -12.94 -8.39 -12.32
N SER A 312 -12.23 -7.26 -12.40
CA SER A 312 -12.10 -6.45 -13.61
C SER A 312 -10.74 -5.77 -13.63
N LEU A 313 -10.25 -5.44 -14.83
CA LEU A 313 -9.04 -4.63 -14.98
C LEU A 313 -9.26 -3.22 -14.42
N LEU A 314 -8.21 -2.68 -13.80
CA LEU A 314 -8.20 -1.33 -13.28
C LEU A 314 -7.73 -0.37 -14.38
N PRO A 315 -8.40 0.79 -14.57
CA PRO A 315 -8.03 1.72 -15.63
C PRO A 315 -6.67 2.38 -15.38
N ASN A 316 -6.40 2.78 -14.14
CA ASN A 316 -5.15 3.43 -13.77
C ASN A 316 -4.81 3.24 -12.27
N ARG A 317 -3.60 3.68 -11.91
CA ARG A 317 -3.09 3.65 -10.53
C ARG A 317 -3.89 4.51 -9.56
N GLN A 318 -4.57 5.57 -10.02
CA GLN A 318 -5.42 6.39 -9.16
C GLN A 318 -6.62 5.60 -8.63
N VAL A 319 -7.28 4.82 -9.49
CA VAL A 319 -8.39 3.96 -9.08
C VAL A 319 -7.92 2.84 -8.14
N LEU A 320 -6.72 2.28 -8.38
CA LEU A 320 -6.12 1.32 -7.47
C LEU A 320 -5.92 1.93 -6.07
N PHE A 321 -5.34 3.13 -6.00
CA PHE A 321 -5.14 3.85 -4.73
C PHE A 321 -6.47 4.11 -4.03
N ASP A 322 -7.42 4.70 -4.75
CA ASP A 322 -8.71 5.13 -4.23
C ASP A 322 -9.42 3.94 -3.56
N ILE A 323 -9.57 2.82 -4.27
CA ILE A 323 -10.26 1.64 -3.74
C ILE A 323 -9.50 1.03 -2.56
N SER A 324 -8.16 0.98 -2.64
CA SER A 324 -7.33 0.37 -1.59
C SER A 324 -7.34 1.18 -0.30
N LEU A 325 -7.41 2.51 -0.36
CA LEU A 325 -7.52 3.36 0.82
C LEU A 325 -8.92 3.32 1.44
N ALA A 326 -9.97 3.15 0.63
CA ALA A 326 -11.35 3.28 1.06
C ALA A 326 -11.74 2.32 2.20
N GLY A 327 -11.29 1.06 2.13
CA GLY A 327 -11.57 0.06 3.15
C GLY A 327 -10.95 0.39 4.50
N PRO A 328 -9.60 0.48 4.59
CA PRO A 328 -8.91 0.85 5.81
C PRO A 328 -9.33 2.21 6.37
N ALA A 329 -9.65 3.18 5.52
CA ALA A 329 -10.16 4.47 5.97
C ALA A 329 -11.52 4.32 6.66
N THR A 330 -12.46 3.59 6.05
CA THR A 330 -13.82 3.41 6.60
C THR A 330 -13.78 2.56 7.88
N GLY A 331 -13.10 1.42 7.84
CA GLY A 331 -12.91 0.53 8.99
C GLY A 331 -12.14 1.22 10.12
N GLY A 332 -11.06 1.92 9.79
CA GLY A 332 -10.24 2.66 10.74
C GLY A 332 -10.98 3.82 11.41
N ILE A 333 -11.78 4.60 10.67
CA ILE A 333 -12.60 5.68 11.25
C ILE A 333 -13.62 5.12 12.23
N ILE A 334 -14.36 4.07 11.86
CA ILE A 334 -15.36 3.47 12.76
C ILE A 334 -14.70 2.87 14.00
N SER A 335 -13.55 2.20 13.81
CA SER A 335 -12.76 1.66 14.92
C SER A 335 -12.26 2.75 15.86
N LEU A 336 -11.78 3.87 15.32
CA LEU A 336 -11.33 5.03 16.09
C LEU A 336 -12.49 5.66 16.88
N LEU A 337 -13.66 5.80 16.26
CA LEU A 337 -14.85 6.32 16.93
C LEU A 337 -15.30 5.39 18.07
N MET A 338 -15.30 4.08 17.83
CA MET A 338 -15.59 3.09 18.87
C MET A 338 -14.57 3.13 20.01
N LEU A 339 -13.28 3.25 19.70
CA LEU A 339 -12.23 3.37 20.70
C LEU A 339 -12.43 4.62 21.57
N ILE A 340 -12.61 5.79 20.96
CA ILE A 340 -12.79 7.05 21.68
C ILE A 340 -14.07 7.00 22.53
N ALA A 341 -15.18 6.53 21.95
CA ALA A 341 -16.42 6.37 22.70
C ALA A 341 -16.26 5.39 23.87
N GLY A 342 -15.58 4.27 23.65
CA GLY A 342 -15.27 3.31 24.69
C GLY A 342 -14.43 3.91 25.82
N LEU A 343 -13.37 4.65 25.50
CA LEU A 343 -12.54 5.32 26.49
C LEU A 343 -13.34 6.35 27.30
N ILE A 344 -14.21 7.14 26.67
CA ILE A 344 -15.05 8.13 27.36
C ILE A 344 -16.10 7.46 28.27
N LEU A 345 -16.65 6.32 27.83
CA LEU A 345 -17.65 5.56 28.58
C LEU A 345 -17.04 4.65 29.65
N SER A 346 -15.71 4.55 29.72
CA SER A 346 -15.02 3.71 30.71
C SER A 346 -15.11 4.36 32.09
N HIS A 347 -15.59 3.59 33.06
CA HIS A 347 -15.70 3.98 34.47
C HIS A 347 -15.33 2.81 35.39
N GLU A 348 -15.14 3.07 36.68
CA GLU A 348 -14.93 2.01 37.68
C GLU A 348 -16.09 1.00 37.66
N GLY A 349 -15.77 -0.29 37.62
CA GLY A 349 -16.77 -1.37 37.44
C GLY A 349 -17.21 -1.60 35.99
N SER A 350 -16.47 -1.08 35.00
CA SER A 350 -16.68 -1.46 33.60
C SER A 350 -16.41 -2.97 33.40
N LEU A 351 -16.99 -3.52 32.34
CA LEU A 351 -17.05 -4.97 32.11
C LEU A 351 -15.67 -5.63 31.99
N PHE A 352 -14.70 -4.95 31.36
CA PHE A 352 -13.35 -5.50 31.16
C PHE A 352 -12.33 -4.84 32.06
N GLN A 353 -11.43 -5.63 32.62
CA GLN A 353 -10.25 -5.13 33.35
C GLN A 353 -9.01 -5.45 32.52
N VAL A 354 -8.36 -4.43 31.97
CA VAL A 354 -7.14 -4.60 31.17
C VAL A 354 -5.91 -4.12 31.93
N PRO A 355 -4.78 -4.84 31.87
CA PRO A 355 -3.52 -4.36 32.41
C PRO A 355 -3.12 -3.03 31.75
N SER A 356 -2.54 -2.09 32.49
CA SER A 356 -2.09 -0.80 31.90
C SER A 356 -1.03 -0.99 30.80
N GLN A 357 -0.31 -2.11 30.81
CA GLN A 357 0.61 -2.52 29.74
C GLN A 357 -0.09 -2.74 28.39
N PHE A 358 -1.39 -3.04 28.37
CA PHE A 358 -2.17 -3.13 27.13
C PHE A 358 -2.08 -1.85 26.31
N PHE A 359 -2.18 -0.69 26.98
CA PHE A 359 -2.08 0.63 26.34
C PHE A 359 -0.66 0.98 25.90
N GLN A 360 0.36 0.28 26.42
CA GLN A 360 1.73 0.39 25.94
C GLN A 360 1.95 -0.37 24.62
N GLY A 361 1.02 -1.26 24.24
CA GLY A 361 1.12 -2.06 23.01
C GLY A 361 0.94 -1.27 21.71
N SER A 362 0.52 0.01 21.78
CA SER A 362 0.27 0.85 20.62
C SER A 362 0.48 2.33 20.96
N ILE A 363 1.30 3.04 20.17
CA ILE A 363 1.51 4.48 20.32
C ILE A 363 0.17 5.23 20.19
N LEU A 364 -0.64 4.90 19.18
CA LEU A 364 -1.92 5.57 18.93
C LEU A 364 -2.91 5.33 20.08
N VAL A 365 -3.12 4.07 20.46
CA VAL A 365 -4.10 3.74 21.51
C VAL A 365 -3.64 4.23 22.88
N GLY A 366 -2.36 4.10 23.20
CA GLY A 366 -1.79 4.59 24.47
C GLY A 366 -1.88 6.10 24.61
N THR A 367 -1.57 6.85 23.54
CA THR A 367 -1.67 8.33 23.58
C THR A 367 -3.12 8.80 23.71
N LEU A 368 -4.06 8.19 22.98
CA LEU A 368 -5.49 8.49 23.12
C LEU A 368 -6.02 8.14 24.51
N ALA A 369 -5.68 6.96 25.01
CA ALA A 369 -6.07 6.53 26.35
C ALA A 369 -5.52 7.49 27.41
N ARG A 370 -4.27 7.97 27.27
CA ARG A 370 -3.71 8.93 28.23
C ARG A 370 -4.46 10.27 28.21
N VAL A 371 -4.85 10.75 27.03
CA VAL A 371 -5.61 12.00 26.91
C VAL A 371 -7.00 11.87 27.56
N VAL A 372 -7.66 10.71 27.42
CA VAL A 372 -9.04 10.52 27.90
C VAL A 372 -9.10 10.04 29.35
N LEU A 373 -8.33 9.02 29.71
CA LEU A 373 -8.37 8.35 31.02
C LEU A 373 -7.40 8.99 32.05
N GLY A 374 -6.43 9.79 31.60
CA GLY A 374 -5.54 10.55 32.47
C GLY A 374 -4.79 9.68 33.48
N SER A 375 -5.00 9.94 34.78
CA SER A 375 -4.35 9.24 35.90
C SER A 375 -4.82 7.81 36.11
N ALA A 376 -5.97 7.39 35.55
CA ALA A 376 -6.44 6.01 35.67
C ALA A 376 -5.42 5.01 35.08
N LEU A 377 -4.62 5.42 34.07
CA LEU A 377 -3.58 4.58 33.47
C LEU A 377 -2.35 4.31 34.37
N GLN A 378 -2.28 4.94 35.55
CA GLN A 378 -1.25 4.66 36.55
C GLN A 378 -1.59 3.43 37.40
N GLN A 379 -2.84 2.97 37.36
CA GLN A 379 -3.25 1.74 38.02
C GLN A 379 -2.70 0.52 37.28
N THR A 380 -2.57 -0.60 37.99
CA THR A 380 -2.11 -1.87 37.40
C THR A 380 -3.15 -2.46 36.45
N LEU A 381 -4.42 -2.35 36.83
CA LEU A 381 -5.59 -2.75 36.05
C LEU A 381 -6.47 -1.52 35.83
N VAL A 382 -7.00 -1.40 34.62
CA VAL A 382 -7.88 -0.31 34.21
C VAL A 382 -9.18 -0.92 33.73
N ASP A 383 -10.28 -0.48 34.33
CA ASP A 383 -11.63 -0.86 33.92
C ASP A 383 -11.98 -0.14 32.61
N VAL A 384 -12.34 -0.89 31.57
CA VAL A 384 -12.64 -0.36 30.24
C VAL A 384 -13.96 -0.87 29.69
N HIS A 385 -14.64 0.02 28.96
CA HIS A 385 -15.86 -0.32 28.24
C HIS A 385 -15.55 -1.29 27.07
N PRO A 386 -16.43 -2.25 26.72
CA PRO A 386 -16.24 -3.17 25.60
C PRO A 386 -15.89 -2.53 24.26
N LEU A 387 -16.42 -1.34 24.00
CA LEU A 387 -16.11 -0.56 22.79
C LEU A 387 -14.62 -0.19 22.67
N THR A 388 -13.89 -0.05 23.79
CA THR A 388 -12.44 0.19 23.79
C THR A 388 -11.71 -0.98 23.15
N ILE A 389 -12.07 -2.21 23.53
CA ILE A 389 -11.47 -3.43 22.99
C ILE A 389 -11.84 -3.60 21.51
N ILE A 390 -13.12 -3.42 21.17
CA ILE A 390 -13.60 -3.53 19.79
C ILE A 390 -12.92 -2.49 18.87
N GLY A 391 -12.83 -1.24 19.33
CA GLY A 391 -12.15 -0.18 18.58
C GLY A 391 -10.66 -0.44 18.42
N TRP A 392 -9.98 -0.92 19.47
CA TRP A 392 -8.58 -1.34 19.38
C TRP A 392 -8.39 -2.49 18.38
N LEU A 393 -9.19 -3.56 18.47
CA LEU A 393 -9.14 -4.70 17.53
C LEU A 393 -9.33 -4.22 16.09
N GLY A 394 -10.31 -3.35 15.87
CA GLY A 394 -10.60 -2.80 14.55
C GLY A 394 -9.45 -1.96 13.96
N LEU A 395 -8.80 -1.15 14.80
CA LEU A 395 -7.60 -0.41 14.40
C LEU A 395 -6.45 -1.36 14.06
N VAL A 396 -6.23 -2.41 14.86
CA VAL A 396 -5.19 -3.42 14.62
C VAL A 396 -5.43 -4.17 13.31
N VAL A 397 -6.67 -4.62 13.04
CA VAL A 397 -7.04 -5.26 11.78
C VAL A 397 -6.82 -4.31 10.60
N SER A 398 -7.27 -3.06 10.71
CA SER A 398 -7.07 -2.05 9.66
C SER A 398 -5.58 -1.79 9.41
N ALA A 399 -4.78 -1.73 10.47
CA ALA A 399 -3.34 -1.55 10.37
C ALA A 399 -2.65 -2.77 9.71
N PHE A 400 -3.08 -4.00 10.02
CA PHE A 400 -2.53 -5.17 9.33
C PHE A 400 -2.82 -5.17 7.84
N ASN A 401 -4.01 -4.72 7.42
CA ASN A 401 -4.33 -4.55 6.00
C ASN A 401 -3.55 -3.39 5.35
N LEU A 402 -3.16 -2.38 6.13
CA LEU A 402 -2.30 -1.28 5.66
C LEU A 402 -0.81 -1.61 5.61
N MET A 403 -0.39 -2.83 5.98
CA MET A 403 1.01 -3.22 5.82
C MET A 403 1.42 -3.22 4.35
N PRO A 404 2.63 -2.70 4.02
CA PRO A 404 3.06 -2.54 2.64
C PRO A 404 3.58 -3.88 2.07
N ALA A 405 2.69 -4.86 1.93
CA ALA A 405 3.00 -6.20 1.48
C ALA A 405 1.96 -6.76 0.50
N GLY A 406 2.42 -7.05 -0.72
CA GLY A 406 1.69 -7.82 -1.70
C GLY A 406 0.34 -7.22 -2.08
N GLN A 407 -0.72 -8.03 -2.03
CA GLN A 407 -2.10 -7.63 -2.37
C GLN A 407 -2.89 -7.03 -1.20
N LEU A 408 -2.26 -6.86 -0.03
CA LEU A 408 -2.88 -6.10 1.06
C LEU A 408 -3.15 -4.66 0.61
N ASP A 409 -4.09 -3.99 1.26
CA ASP A 409 -4.46 -2.62 0.94
C ASP A 409 -3.26 -1.67 0.99
N GLY A 410 -2.39 -1.82 1.99
CA GLY A 410 -1.12 -1.08 2.08
C GLY A 410 -0.14 -1.40 0.96
N GLY A 411 -0.05 -2.66 0.53
CA GLY A 411 0.75 -3.08 -0.61
C GLY A 411 0.26 -2.45 -1.91
N ARG A 412 -1.05 -2.42 -2.12
CA ARG A 412 -1.71 -1.76 -3.26
C ARG A 412 -1.56 -0.24 -3.22
N ILE A 413 -1.62 0.39 -2.05
CA ILE A 413 -1.33 1.82 -1.86
C ILE A 413 0.12 2.13 -2.27
N VAL A 414 1.09 1.34 -1.78
CA VAL A 414 2.51 1.53 -2.14
C VAL A 414 2.73 1.28 -3.63
N GLN A 415 2.08 0.27 -4.21
CA GLN A 415 2.13 0.01 -5.64
C GLN A 415 1.54 1.16 -6.47
N ALA A 416 0.42 1.73 -6.03
CA ALA A 416 -0.21 2.83 -6.72
C ALA A 416 0.63 4.11 -6.67
N ILE A 417 1.24 4.45 -5.53
CA ILE A 417 2.03 5.69 -5.38
C ILE A 417 3.44 5.53 -5.95
N TYR A 418 4.15 4.46 -5.59
CA TYR A 418 5.58 4.30 -5.85
C TYR A 418 5.91 3.28 -6.94
N GLY A 419 4.90 2.70 -7.58
CA GLY A 419 5.07 1.71 -8.63
C GLY A 419 5.45 0.32 -8.13
N ARG A 420 5.56 -0.60 -9.10
CA ARG A 420 5.67 -2.05 -8.83
C ARG A 420 7.01 -2.45 -8.20
N GLN A 421 8.11 -1.78 -8.59
CA GLN A 421 9.43 -2.13 -8.09
C GLN A 421 9.55 -1.85 -6.58
N ILE A 422 9.09 -0.68 -6.14
CA ILE A 422 9.12 -0.28 -4.74
C ILE A 422 8.15 -1.14 -3.93
N ALA A 423 6.94 -1.40 -4.43
CA ALA A 423 6.00 -2.31 -3.76
C ALA A 423 6.56 -3.72 -3.54
N ARG A 424 7.30 -4.26 -4.53
CA ARG A 424 7.99 -5.55 -4.37
C ARG A 424 9.03 -5.51 -3.26
N ARG A 425 9.87 -4.47 -3.23
CA ARG A 425 10.89 -4.30 -2.18
C ARG A 425 10.24 -4.13 -0.79
N ALA A 426 9.19 -3.33 -0.70
CA ALA A 426 8.43 -3.12 0.54
C ALA A 426 7.79 -4.43 1.04
N THR A 427 7.28 -5.26 0.14
CA THR A 427 6.73 -6.59 0.48
C THR A 427 7.79 -7.49 1.10
N VAL A 428 8.97 -7.56 0.48
CA VAL A 428 10.10 -8.36 1.00
C VAL A 428 10.56 -7.81 2.35
N ALA A 429 10.70 -6.49 2.48
CA ALA A 429 11.08 -5.85 3.73
C ALA A 429 10.08 -6.15 4.86
N THR A 430 8.78 -6.07 4.57
CA THR A 430 7.72 -6.38 5.54
C THR A 430 7.78 -7.83 5.98
N LEU A 431 7.95 -8.79 5.06
CA LEU A 431 8.08 -10.21 5.39
C LEU A 431 9.33 -10.50 6.24
N ILE A 432 10.46 -9.88 5.92
CA ILE A 432 11.69 -10.00 6.73
C ILE A 432 11.46 -9.45 8.14
N LEU A 433 10.85 -8.26 8.24
CA LEU A 433 10.56 -7.63 9.52
C LEU A 433 9.61 -8.49 10.37
N LEU A 434 8.52 -9.00 9.79
CA LEU A 434 7.60 -9.91 10.48
C LEU A 434 8.31 -11.20 10.92
N GLY A 435 9.21 -11.74 10.10
CA GLY A 435 10.03 -12.90 10.45
C GLY A 435 10.95 -12.63 11.64
N ILE A 436 11.66 -11.51 11.63
CA ILE A 436 12.54 -11.10 12.74
C ILE A 436 11.74 -10.91 14.03
N ILE A 437 10.63 -10.17 13.98
CA ILE A 437 9.80 -9.92 15.17
C ILE A 437 9.22 -11.22 15.72
N SER A 438 8.81 -12.15 14.84
CA SER A 438 8.29 -13.46 15.25
C SER A 438 9.34 -14.30 15.98
N ILE A 439 10.61 -14.21 15.57
CA ILE A 439 11.72 -14.93 16.22
C ILE A 439 12.06 -14.28 17.57
N VAL A 440 12.05 -12.95 17.65
CA VAL A 440 12.38 -12.19 18.85
C VAL A 440 11.26 -12.27 19.91
N ASN A 441 10.01 -12.39 19.47
CA ASN A 441 8.83 -12.47 20.35
C ASN A 441 8.02 -13.76 20.10
N PRO A 442 8.58 -14.93 20.46
CA PRO A 442 7.90 -16.22 20.25
C PRO A 442 6.64 -16.38 21.11
N ALA A 443 6.46 -15.55 22.14
CA ALA A 443 5.27 -15.54 22.98
C ALA A 443 4.03 -14.99 22.26
N ASN A 444 4.20 -14.23 21.18
CA ASN A 444 3.08 -13.70 20.39
C ASN A 444 3.08 -14.30 18.97
N PRO A 445 2.38 -15.43 18.74
CA PRO A 445 2.36 -16.11 17.45
C PRO A 445 1.54 -15.37 16.37
N LEU A 446 0.85 -14.28 16.73
CA LEU A 446 -0.03 -13.54 15.82
C LEU A 446 0.72 -13.03 14.58
N LEU A 447 1.88 -12.42 14.78
CA LEU A 447 2.69 -11.87 13.69
C LEU A 447 3.28 -12.96 12.79
N LEU A 448 3.61 -14.11 13.36
CA LEU A 448 4.09 -15.28 12.61
C LEU A 448 2.99 -15.83 11.71
N TYR A 449 1.80 -16.06 12.28
CA TYR A 449 0.62 -16.50 11.53
C TYR A 449 0.34 -15.55 10.36
N TRP A 450 0.35 -14.25 10.63
CA TRP A 450 0.09 -13.27 9.59
C TRP A 450 1.19 -13.20 8.53
N GLY A 451 2.46 -13.31 8.92
CA GLY A 451 3.58 -13.44 7.99
C GLY A 451 3.43 -14.64 7.05
N ILE A 452 2.95 -15.78 7.56
CA ILE A 452 2.64 -16.97 6.76
C ILE A 452 1.47 -16.69 5.79
N VAL A 453 0.39 -16.09 6.27
CA VAL A 453 -0.75 -15.71 5.42
C VAL A 453 -0.30 -14.82 4.27
N ILE A 454 0.52 -13.80 4.55
CA ILE A 454 1.06 -12.92 3.50
C ILE A 454 1.93 -13.72 2.54
N LEU A 455 2.86 -14.52 3.05
CA LEU A 455 3.81 -15.27 2.25
C LEU A 455 3.13 -16.20 1.22
N PHE A 456 2.06 -16.89 1.61
CA PHE A 456 1.39 -17.88 0.78
C PHE A 456 0.17 -17.34 0.02
N LEU A 457 -0.61 -16.44 0.61
CA LEU A 457 -1.89 -16.00 0.03
C LEU A 457 -1.83 -14.62 -0.62
N GLN A 458 -0.93 -13.73 -0.17
CA GLN A 458 -0.98 -12.31 -0.58
C GLN A 458 0.33 -11.76 -1.15
N ARG A 459 1.44 -12.51 -1.19
CA ARG A 459 2.79 -12.01 -1.56
C ARG A 459 2.88 -11.36 -2.94
N SER A 460 2.07 -11.81 -3.90
CA SER A 460 2.08 -11.26 -5.25
C SER A 460 1.62 -9.80 -5.26
N LEU A 461 2.12 -9.01 -6.21
CA LEU A 461 1.57 -7.67 -6.44
C LEU A 461 0.20 -7.76 -7.11
N GLU A 462 -0.55 -6.67 -7.07
CA GLU A 462 -1.80 -6.56 -7.80
C GLU A 462 -1.53 -6.58 -9.32
N ARG A 463 -2.49 -7.10 -10.11
CA ARG A 463 -2.36 -7.13 -11.57
C ARG A 463 -2.11 -5.73 -12.13
N PRO A 464 -1.37 -5.61 -13.25
CA PRO A 464 -1.15 -4.30 -13.86
C PRO A 464 -2.46 -3.60 -14.20
N SER A 465 -2.51 -2.29 -13.91
CA SER A 465 -3.58 -1.43 -14.43
C SER A 465 -3.38 -1.22 -15.94
N LEU A 466 -4.45 -0.86 -16.65
CA LEU A 466 -4.39 -0.55 -18.08
C LEU A 466 -3.43 0.61 -18.36
N ASN A 467 -3.38 1.61 -17.48
CA ASN A 467 -2.35 2.63 -17.47
C ASN A 467 -1.62 2.66 -16.11
N GLU A 468 -0.38 2.22 -16.08
CA GLU A 468 0.49 2.28 -14.89
C GLU A 468 1.52 3.43 -14.93
N ILE A 469 1.60 4.17 -16.04
CA ILE A 469 2.58 5.25 -16.17
C ILE A 469 2.08 6.52 -15.47
N SER A 470 0.77 6.80 -15.56
CA SER A 470 0.18 7.94 -14.87
C SER A 470 0.27 7.81 -13.35
N GLU A 471 0.96 8.75 -12.72
CA GLU A 471 1.07 8.81 -11.27
C GLU A 471 -0.23 9.33 -10.61
N PRO A 472 -0.51 8.91 -9.37
CA PRO A 472 -1.53 9.55 -8.55
C PRO A 472 -1.17 11.00 -8.20
N ASP A 473 -2.18 11.83 -7.91
CA ASP A 473 -1.96 13.21 -7.48
C ASP A 473 -1.35 13.30 -6.06
N ASP A 474 -0.74 14.45 -5.74
CA ASP A 474 -0.07 14.65 -4.44
C ASP A 474 -1.01 14.49 -3.24
N ALA A 475 -2.31 14.76 -3.42
CA ALA A 475 -3.31 14.60 -2.37
C ALA A 475 -3.47 13.12 -1.98
N ARG A 476 -3.54 12.22 -2.97
CA ARG A 476 -3.53 10.76 -2.73
C ARG A 476 -2.22 10.31 -2.12
N ALA A 477 -1.09 10.83 -2.59
CA ALA A 477 0.20 10.51 -1.99
C ALA A 477 0.25 10.88 -0.49
N ALA A 478 -0.24 12.06 -0.13
CA ALA A 478 -0.33 12.52 1.26
C ALA A 478 -1.27 11.65 2.10
N LEU A 479 -2.44 11.27 1.57
CA LEU A 479 -3.38 10.36 2.24
C LEU A 479 -2.79 8.96 2.43
N GLY A 480 -2.06 8.45 1.44
CA GLY A 480 -1.37 7.16 1.54
C GLY A 480 -0.30 7.18 2.62
N LEU A 481 0.48 8.26 2.71
CA LEU A 481 1.46 8.44 3.78
C LEU A 481 0.79 8.53 5.15
N LEU A 482 -0.33 9.26 5.27
CA LEU A 482 -1.10 9.33 6.51
C LEU A 482 -1.61 7.94 6.93
N ALA A 483 -2.10 7.14 5.99
CA ALA A 483 -2.55 5.77 6.28
C ALA A 483 -1.40 4.88 6.78
N LEU A 484 -0.24 4.94 6.11
CA LEU A 484 0.96 4.21 6.55
C LEU A 484 1.48 4.72 7.90
N PHE A 485 1.38 6.03 8.18
CA PHE A 485 1.70 6.60 9.49
C PHE A 485 0.78 6.02 10.57
N LEU A 486 -0.54 6.04 10.34
CA LEU A 486 -1.51 5.52 11.30
C LEU A 486 -1.33 4.03 11.56
N MET A 487 -0.97 3.27 10.52
CA MET A 487 -0.57 1.87 10.66
C MET A 487 0.62 1.73 11.60
N VAL A 488 1.73 2.43 11.35
CA VAL A 488 2.93 2.37 12.21
C VAL A 488 2.59 2.78 13.64
N ALA A 489 1.83 3.87 13.82
CA ALA A 489 1.41 4.35 15.14
C ALA A 489 0.50 3.35 15.86
N THR A 490 -0.26 2.54 15.13
CA THR A 490 -1.13 1.51 15.72
C THR A 490 -0.34 0.27 16.11
N LEU A 491 0.59 -0.20 15.26
CA LEU A 491 1.31 -1.47 15.46
C LEU A 491 2.57 -1.35 16.33
N LEU A 492 3.19 -0.17 16.41
CA LEU A 492 4.38 0.00 17.24
C LEU A 492 4.02 0.20 18.71
N PRO A 493 4.64 -0.57 19.62
CA PRO A 493 4.48 -0.37 21.05
C PRO A 493 5.23 0.89 21.51
N LEU A 494 4.76 1.47 22.61
CA LEU A 494 5.45 2.52 23.34
C LEU A 494 6.72 1.95 23.97
N THR A 495 7.87 2.59 23.74
CA THR A 495 9.09 2.28 24.49
C THR A 495 8.86 2.51 25.99
N PRO A 496 9.51 1.77 26.90
CA PRO A 496 9.33 1.97 28.35
C PRO A 496 9.57 3.41 28.82
N GLY A 497 10.53 4.12 28.21
CA GLY A 497 10.78 5.54 28.49
C GLY A 497 9.62 6.46 28.07
N LEU A 498 9.01 6.19 26.91
CA LEU A 498 7.80 6.90 26.46
C LEU A 498 6.60 6.59 27.35
N ALA A 499 6.37 5.32 27.68
CA ALA A 499 5.28 4.91 28.55
C ALA A 499 5.37 5.60 29.92
N GLY A 500 6.56 5.63 30.52
CA GLY A 500 6.81 6.35 31.78
C GLY A 500 6.60 7.86 31.66
N SER A 501 7.06 8.50 30.57
CA SER A 501 6.85 9.94 30.33
C SER A 501 5.37 10.30 30.11
N LEU A 502 4.61 9.39 29.52
CA LEU A 502 3.17 9.52 29.33
C LEU A 502 2.38 9.11 30.58
N GLY A 503 3.05 8.64 31.64
CA GLY A 503 2.39 8.20 32.88
C GLY A 503 1.51 6.97 32.70
N ILE A 504 1.88 6.06 31.80
CA ILE A 504 1.18 4.81 31.52
C ILE A 504 1.96 3.66 32.15
N GLY A 505 1.39 3.02 33.17
CA GLY A 505 2.08 2.03 33.99
C GLY A 505 3.07 2.68 34.95
N GLY A 506 2.78 2.58 36.25
CA GLY A 506 3.65 3.02 37.34
C GLY A 506 4.70 1.98 37.72
#